data_AF-A0A8X8GLI7-F1
#
_entry.id   AF-A0A8X8GLI7-F1
#
_cell.length_a   1.000
_cell.length_b   1.000
_cell.length_c   1.000
_cell.angle_alpha   90.00
_cell.angle_beta   90.00
_cell.angle_gamma   90.00
#
_symmetry.space_group_name_H-M   'P 1'
#
loop_
_entity.id
_entity.type
_entity.pdbx_description
1 polymer ?
#
loop_
_entity_poly.entity_id
_entity_poly.type
_entity_poly.pdbx_seq_one_letter_code
_entity_poly.pdbx_strand_id
1 'polypeptide(L)'
;MNKDHLYSVIYQDIQDAFAEIQQLTQDQHLCAIGLGMVEDFCGFFYVGCTLEQLKTFEDVYEAWWISEWSCSSTANNRVHDAITALYQDLGEDYTDEQYSELQAHYQKTIIQALQDLRTQGKLKNQQGEEIIVIIQYADSSDEDFEDISFPQINPEFLVPLFENRFQKKAGENLYDYLLEKSAS
;
A
#
# COMPACT_ATOMS: atom_id res chain seq x y z
N MET A 1 -7.61 1.82 -24.67
CA MET A 1 -6.87 2.88 -23.96
C MET A 1 -5.40 2.44 -23.73
N ASN A 2 -4.39 3.32 -23.71
CA ASN A 2 -2.98 2.89 -23.64
C ASN A 2 -2.59 2.44 -22.21
N LYS A 3 -1.90 1.30 -22.05
CA LYS A 3 -1.38 0.79 -20.76
C LYS A 3 -0.51 1.83 -20.01
N ASP A 4 0.16 2.70 -20.77
CA ASP A 4 0.94 3.82 -20.22
C ASP A 4 0.08 4.85 -19.45
N HIS A 5 -1.23 4.92 -19.76
CA HIS A 5 -2.15 5.81 -19.08
C HIS A 5 -2.45 5.34 -17.65
N LEU A 6 -2.72 4.04 -17.45
CA LEU A 6 -3.00 3.46 -16.13
C LEU A 6 -1.81 3.68 -15.19
N TYR A 7 -0.59 3.40 -15.65
CA TYR A 7 0.63 3.65 -14.88
C TYR A 7 0.74 5.11 -14.46
N SER A 8 0.57 6.05 -15.39
CA SER A 8 0.72 7.48 -15.10
C SER A 8 -0.31 7.97 -14.09
N VAL A 9 -1.54 7.46 -14.18
CA VAL A 9 -2.62 7.78 -13.24
C VAL A 9 -2.28 7.23 -11.86
N ILE A 10 -1.95 5.94 -11.73
CA ILE A 10 -1.56 5.31 -10.46
C ILE A 10 -0.37 6.03 -9.82
N TYR A 11 0.66 6.34 -10.61
CA TYR A 11 1.87 7.00 -10.13
C TYR A 11 1.59 8.41 -9.58
N GLN A 12 0.70 9.17 -10.23
CA GLN A 12 0.29 10.48 -9.72
C GLN A 12 -0.61 10.34 -8.50
N ASP A 13 -1.52 9.37 -8.50
CA ASP A 13 -2.47 9.15 -7.42
C ASP A 13 -1.77 8.81 -6.09
N ILE A 14 -0.77 7.93 -6.15
CA ILE A 14 0.05 7.57 -4.99
C ILE A 14 0.77 8.80 -4.44
N GLN A 15 1.32 9.67 -5.30
CA GLN A 15 1.99 10.89 -4.84
C GLN A 15 1.05 11.87 -4.17
N ASP A 16 -0.13 12.09 -4.77
CA ASP A 16 -1.11 13.02 -4.22
C ASP A 16 -1.60 12.52 -2.85
N ALA A 17 -1.95 11.23 -2.75
CA ALA A 17 -2.38 10.62 -1.49
C ALA A 17 -1.27 10.61 -0.44
N PHE A 18 -0.04 10.30 -0.83
CA PHE A 18 1.09 10.34 0.09
C PHE A 18 1.35 11.74 0.62
N ALA A 19 1.33 12.76 -0.24
CA ALA A 19 1.51 14.15 0.17
C ALA A 19 0.40 14.62 1.12
N GLU A 20 -0.84 14.20 0.89
CA GLU A 20 -1.96 14.48 1.79
C GLU A 20 -1.76 13.82 3.16
N ILE A 21 -1.42 12.53 3.19
CA ILE A 21 -1.17 11.82 4.45
C ILE A 21 0.01 12.43 5.21
N GLN A 22 1.06 12.86 4.51
CA GLN A 22 2.16 13.60 5.12
C GLN A 22 1.74 14.93 5.74
N GLN A 23 0.76 15.64 5.16
CA GLN A 23 0.20 16.84 5.76
C GLN A 23 -0.65 16.51 7.00
N LEU A 24 -1.48 15.47 6.92
CA LEU A 24 -2.32 15.03 8.05
C LEU A 24 -1.48 14.58 9.26
N THR A 25 -0.27 14.08 9.01
CA THR A 25 0.65 13.53 10.02
C THR A 25 1.86 14.43 10.29
N GLN A 26 1.79 15.73 9.96
CA GLN A 26 2.95 16.63 10.03
C GLN A 26 3.62 16.72 11.41
N ASP A 27 2.86 16.54 12.49
CA ASP A 27 3.34 16.61 13.88
C ASP A 27 3.63 15.21 14.46
N GLN A 28 3.65 14.17 13.62
CA GLN A 28 3.81 12.76 13.98
C GLN A 28 4.91 12.10 13.16
N HIS A 29 5.32 10.90 13.57
CA HIS A 29 6.29 10.10 12.83
C HIS A 29 5.57 9.10 11.93
N LEU A 30 5.23 9.53 10.70
CA LEU A 30 4.70 8.62 9.68
C LEU A 30 5.73 7.51 9.38
N CYS A 31 5.34 6.25 9.56
CA CYS A 31 6.22 5.09 9.39
C CYS A 31 5.75 4.14 8.29
N ALA A 32 4.45 4.07 8.01
CA ALA A 32 3.90 3.21 6.96
C ALA A 32 2.74 3.87 6.20
N ILE A 33 2.54 3.42 4.96
CA ILE A 33 1.40 3.72 4.11
C ILE A 33 0.79 2.40 3.64
N GLY A 34 -0.54 2.30 3.73
CA GLY A 34 -1.33 1.17 3.31
C GLY A 34 -2.13 1.54 2.07
N LEU A 35 -2.14 0.65 1.08
CA LEU A 35 -3.00 0.71 -0.10
C LEU A 35 -4.03 -0.42 0.03
N GLY A 36 -5.29 -0.05 0.19
CA GLY A 36 -6.40 -0.99 0.31
C GLY A 36 -7.07 -1.24 -1.03
N MET A 37 -7.03 -2.49 -1.47
CA MET A 37 -7.66 -2.99 -2.69
C MET A 37 -8.93 -3.78 -2.36
N VAL A 38 -9.80 -3.96 -3.36
CA VAL A 38 -10.95 -4.89 -3.31
C VAL A 38 -10.93 -5.76 -4.57
N GLU A 39 -11.70 -6.84 -4.60
CA GLU A 39 -11.79 -7.79 -5.72
C GLU A 39 -12.11 -7.08 -7.04
N ASP A 40 -13.07 -6.16 -6.98
CA ASP A 40 -13.52 -5.37 -8.13
C ASP A 40 -12.48 -4.31 -8.54
N PHE A 41 -12.47 -3.95 -9.82
CA PHE A 41 -11.65 -2.85 -10.38
C PHE A 41 -12.12 -1.45 -9.94
N CYS A 42 -12.02 -1.18 -8.64
CA CYS A 42 -12.59 -0.01 -7.96
C CYS A 42 -11.54 1.06 -7.55
N GLY A 43 -10.29 0.94 -8.03
CA GLY A 43 -9.19 1.75 -7.52
C GLY A 43 -8.63 1.19 -6.21
N PHE A 44 -8.09 2.05 -5.36
CA PHE A 44 -7.69 1.71 -3.98
C PHE A 44 -7.84 2.94 -3.08
N PHE A 45 -7.95 2.70 -1.78
CA PHE A 45 -7.87 3.74 -0.76
C PHE A 45 -6.49 3.78 -0.12
N TYR A 46 -6.11 4.93 0.43
CA TYR A 46 -4.84 5.09 1.13
C TYR A 46 -5.06 5.45 2.59
N VAL A 47 -4.19 4.89 3.42
CA VAL A 47 -4.13 5.13 4.85
C VAL A 47 -2.68 5.23 5.30
N GLY A 48 -2.42 6.02 6.32
CA GLY A 48 -1.11 6.16 6.96
C GLY A 48 -1.13 5.62 8.37
N CYS A 49 0.01 5.04 8.77
CA CYS A 49 0.29 4.67 10.14
C CYS A 49 1.51 5.44 10.65
N THR A 50 1.35 6.05 11.82
CA THR A 50 2.41 6.75 12.55
C THR A 50 2.90 5.90 13.71
N LEU A 51 4.13 6.13 14.18
CA LEU A 51 4.65 5.46 15.36
C LEU A 51 3.82 5.76 16.61
N GLU A 52 3.22 6.94 16.69
CA GLU A 52 2.31 7.34 17.76
C GLU A 52 1.02 6.52 17.76
N GLN A 53 0.42 6.29 16.60
CA GLN A 53 -0.74 5.40 16.47
C GLN A 53 -0.35 3.95 16.75
N LEU A 54 0.80 3.50 16.25
CA LEU A 54 1.27 2.13 16.42
C LEU A 54 1.31 1.73 17.90
N LYS A 55 1.75 2.64 18.79
CA LYS A 55 1.80 2.43 20.25
C LYS A 55 0.44 2.22 20.92
N THR A 56 -0.65 2.57 20.25
CA THR A 56 -2.01 2.50 20.81
C THR A 56 -2.68 1.16 20.56
N PHE A 57 -2.16 0.33 19.65
CA PHE A 57 -2.71 -0.99 19.39
C PHE A 57 -2.44 -1.94 20.57
N GLU A 58 -3.52 -2.54 21.08
CA GLU A 58 -3.44 -3.54 22.15
C GLU A 58 -3.07 -4.93 21.60
N ASP A 59 -3.44 -5.19 20.34
CA ASP A 59 -3.08 -6.39 19.60
C ASP A 59 -2.24 -6.07 18.36
N VAL A 60 -1.15 -6.81 18.19
CA VAL A 60 -0.27 -6.71 17.01
C VAL A 60 -1.01 -7.09 15.73
N TYR A 61 -2.03 -7.94 15.82
CA TYR A 61 -2.87 -8.27 14.66
C TYR A 61 -3.62 -7.04 14.12
N GLU A 62 -4.19 -6.23 15.00
CA GLU A 62 -4.93 -5.02 14.61
C GLU A 62 -3.99 -3.97 13.99
N ALA A 63 -2.75 -3.89 14.47
CA ALA A 63 -1.76 -2.94 13.97
C ALA A 63 -1.43 -3.11 12.48
N TRP A 64 -1.63 -4.30 11.92
CA TRP A 64 -1.30 -4.62 10.53
C TRP A 64 -2.51 -4.78 9.60
N TRP A 65 -3.73 -4.61 10.13
CA TRP A 65 -4.91 -4.40 9.29
C TRP A 65 -5.00 -2.93 8.94
N ILE A 66 -4.77 -2.59 7.67
CA ILE A 66 -4.71 -1.18 7.26
C ILE A 66 -6.07 -0.48 7.43
N SER A 67 -7.16 -1.23 7.50
CA SER A 67 -8.50 -0.71 7.83
C SER A 67 -8.58 -0.05 9.20
N GLU A 68 -7.70 -0.42 10.13
CA GLU A 68 -7.69 0.13 11.49
C GLU A 68 -6.90 1.44 11.59
N TRP A 69 -6.24 1.86 10.51
CA TRP A 69 -5.41 3.06 10.49
C TRP A 69 -6.26 4.30 10.25
N SER A 70 -6.02 5.36 11.03
CA SER A 70 -6.91 6.53 11.06
C SER A 70 -6.52 7.67 10.12
N CYS A 71 -5.32 7.68 9.54
CA CYS A 71 -4.87 8.74 8.64
C CYS A 71 -5.21 8.42 7.18
N SER A 72 -6.46 8.57 6.77
CA SER A 72 -6.88 8.30 5.38
C SER A 72 -6.73 9.52 4.48
N SER A 73 -6.26 9.32 3.24
CA SER A 73 -6.30 10.35 2.20
C SER A 73 -7.72 10.54 1.67
N THR A 74 -7.98 11.67 1.04
CA THR A 74 -9.24 11.90 0.33
C THR A 74 -9.37 10.92 -0.83
N ALA A 75 -10.46 10.16 -0.85
CA ALA A 75 -10.77 9.27 -1.95
C ALA A 75 -10.95 10.04 -3.26
N ASN A 76 -10.42 9.49 -4.35
CA ASN A 76 -10.66 9.99 -5.69
C ASN A 76 -10.85 8.81 -6.66
N ASN A 77 -11.52 9.06 -7.78
CA ASN A 77 -11.90 8.00 -8.72
C ASN A 77 -10.92 7.86 -9.90
N ARG A 78 -9.74 8.49 -9.88
CA ARG A 78 -8.88 8.54 -11.07
C ARG A 78 -8.40 7.15 -11.48
N VAL A 79 -7.92 6.36 -10.52
CA VAL A 79 -7.48 4.98 -10.78
C VAL A 79 -8.67 4.12 -11.19
N HIS A 80 -9.80 4.23 -10.48
CA HIS A 80 -11.04 3.54 -10.83
C HIS A 80 -11.46 3.80 -12.28
N ASP A 81 -11.53 5.06 -12.69
CA ASP A 81 -11.92 5.44 -14.05
C ASP A 81 -10.95 4.85 -15.08
N ALA A 82 -9.64 4.88 -14.78
CA ALA A 82 -8.61 4.35 -15.67
C ALA A 82 -8.68 2.82 -15.83
N ILE A 83 -8.85 2.07 -14.74
CA ILE A 83 -8.95 0.61 -14.81
C ILE A 83 -10.31 0.15 -15.35
N THR A 84 -11.38 0.89 -15.05
CA THR A 84 -12.74 0.62 -15.57
C THR A 84 -12.78 0.75 -17.09
N ALA A 85 -12.12 1.76 -17.65
CA ALA A 85 -12.04 1.89 -19.10
C ALA A 85 -11.27 0.73 -19.76
N LEU A 86 -10.24 0.17 -19.10
CA LEU A 86 -9.56 -1.04 -19.59
C LEU A 86 -10.43 -2.29 -19.45
N TYR A 87 -11.19 -2.40 -18.37
CA TYR A 87 -12.15 -3.47 -18.16
C TYR A 87 -13.26 -3.43 -19.23
N GLN A 88 -13.80 -2.25 -19.53
CA GLN A 88 -14.80 -2.06 -20.59
C GLN A 88 -14.24 -2.39 -21.99
N ASP A 89 -12.95 -2.11 -22.24
CA ASP A 89 -12.26 -2.49 -23.48
C ASP A 89 -12.19 -4.02 -23.70
N LEU A 90 -12.43 -4.85 -22.67
CA LEU A 90 -12.54 -6.30 -22.82
C LEU A 90 -13.83 -6.73 -23.55
N GLY A 91 -14.88 -5.89 -23.53
CA GLY A 91 -16.19 -6.18 -24.11
C GLY A 91 -17.10 -7.00 -23.19
N GLU A 92 -18.37 -7.20 -23.57
CA GLU A 92 -19.37 -7.92 -22.75
C GLU A 92 -19.14 -9.44 -22.67
N ASP A 93 -18.45 -10.02 -23.66
CA ASP A 93 -18.18 -11.46 -23.78
C ASP A 93 -16.74 -11.83 -23.38
N TYR A 94 -16.13 -11.09 -22.44
CA TYR A 94 -14.76 -11.37 -22.00
C TYR A 94 -14.66 -12.73 -21.28
N THR A 95 -13.47 -13.34 -21.34
CA THR A 95 -13.20 -14.62 -20.65
C THR A 95 -12.59 -14.40 -19.26
N ASP A 96 -12.73 -15.37 -18.37
CA ASP A 96 -12.07 -15.36 -17.05
C ASP A 96 -10.55 -15.17 -17.15
N GLU A 97 -9.93 -15.69 -18.22
CA GLU A 97 -8.51 -15.50 -18.51
C GLU A 97 -8.19 -14.03 -18.79
N GLN A 98 -8.99 -13.33 -19.61
CA GLN A 98 -8.81 -11.91 -19.89
C GLN A 98 -9.01 -11.04 -18.64
N TYR A 99 -9.96 -11.41 -17.78
CA TYR A 99 -10.15 -10.73 -16.49
C TYR A 99 -8.93 -10.90 -15.57
N SER A 100 -8.45 -12.14 -15.45
CA SER A 100 -7.27 -12.48 -14.64
C SER A 100 -6.00 -11.78 -15.16
N GLU A 101 -5.83 -11.70 -16.48
CA GLU A 101 -4.73 -10.96 -17.11
C GLU A 101 -4.81 -9.45 -16.80
N LEU A 102 -6.01 -8.87 -16.80
CA LEU A 102 -6.21 -7.46 -16.44
C LEU A 102 -5.91 -7.24 -14.95
N GLN A 103 -6.32 -8.15 -14.08
CA GLN A 103 -6.04 -8.10 -12.64
C GLN A 103 -4.54 -8.17 -12.37
N ALA A 104 -3.84 -9.13 -12.97
CA ALA A 104 -2.40 -9.25 -12.87
C ALA A 104 -1.68 -8.01 -13.44
N HIS A 105 -2.17 -7.45 -14.55
CA HIS A 105 -1.64 -6.21 -15.11
C HIS A 105 -1.82 -5.03 -14.15
N TYR A 106 -2.98 -4.90 -13.52
CA TYR A 106 -3.29 -3.85 -12.57
C TYR A 106 -2.38 -3.93 -11.34
N GLN A 107 -2.35 -5.09 -10.67
CA GLN A 107 -1.47 -5.37 -9.53
C GLN A 107 0.01 -5.07 -9.85
N LYS A 108 0.51 -5.55 -10.99
CA LYS A 108 1.89 -5.29 -11.43
C LYS A 108 2.16 -3.81 -11.66
N THR A 109 1.18 -3.07 -12.19
CA THR A 109 1.33 -1.64 -12.47
C THR A 109 1.42 -0.84 -11.17
N ILE A 110 0.65 -1.21 -10.14
CA ILE A 110 0.75 -0.64 -8.79
C ILE A 110 2.15 -0.87 -8.20
N ILE A 111 2.62 -2.13 -8.21
CA ILE A 111 3.95 -2.50 -7.70
C ILE A 111 5.04 -1.70 -8.43
N GLN A 112 4.98 -1.63 -9.76
CA GLN A 112 5.96 -0.89 -10.56
C GLN A 112 5.99 0.59 -10.20
N ALA A 113 4.83 1.24 -10.06
CA ALA A 113 4.76 2.64 -9.68
C ALA A 113 5.39 2.89 -8.29
N LEU A 114 5.14 2.02 -7.33
CA LEU A 114 5.72 2.11 -5.98
C LEU A 114 7.24 1.90 -5.99
N GLN A 115 7.74 0.93 -6.77
CA GLN A 115 9.17 0.71 -6.96
C GLN A 115 9.86 1.93 -7.55
N ASP A 116 9.25 2.56 -8.55
CA ASP A 116 9.78 3.77 -9.19
C ASP A 116 9.78 4.96 -8.22
N LEU A 117 8.70 5.15 -7.45
CA LEU A 117 8.64 6.18 -6.40
C LEU A 117 9.72 5.97 -5.34
N ARG A 118 9.95 4.73 -4.89
CA ARG A 118 11.01 4.42 -3.94
C ARG A 118 12.39 4.71 -4.52
N THR A 119 12.67 4.23 -5.73
CA THR A 119 13.96 4.42 -6.41
C THR A 119 14.29 5.91 -6.58
N GLN A 120 13.26 6.73 -6.78
CA GLN A 120 13.38 8.19 -6.90
C GLN A 120 13.44 8.91 -5.54
N GLY A 121 13.42 8.19 -4.42
CA GLY A 121 13.47 8.74 -3.07
C GLY A 121 12.21 9.52 -2.66
N LYS A 122 11.07 9.24 -3.30
CA LYS A 122 9.79 9.93 -3.05
C LYS A 122 8.97 9.30 -1.92
N LEU A 123 9.32 8.09 -1.47
CA LEU A 123 8.65 7.39 -0.37
C LEU A 123 9.39 7.63 0.96
N LYS A 124 9.54 8.89 1.34
CA LYS A 124 10.20 9.30 2.58
C LYS A 124 9.30 10.17 3.43
N ASN A 125 9.32 10.01 4.75
CA ASN A 125 8.64 10.92 5.66
C ASN A 125 9.33 12.28 5.74
N GLN A 126 8.76 13.21 6.52
CA GLN A 126 9.31 14.56 6.69
C GLN A 126 10.70 14.57 7.36
N GLN A 127 11.01 13.51 8.13
CA GLN A 127 12.32 13.29 8.77
C GLN A 127 13.35 12.70 7.80
N GLY A 128 12.95 12.37 6.57
CA GLY A 128 13.81 11.79 5.53
C GLY A 128 13.98 10.28 5.62
N GLU A 129 13.24 9.59 6.49
CA GLU A 129 13.24 8.14 6.61
C GLU A 129 12.37 7.50 5.54
N GLU A 130 12.79 6.34 5.03
CA GLU A 130 12.00 5.55 4.10
C GLU A 130 10.71 5.05 4.77
N ILE A 131 9.58 5.27 4.08
CA ILE A 131 8.26 4.78 4.48
C ILE A 131 8.10 3.33 4.07
N ILE A 132 7.48 2.52 4.93
CA ILE A 132 7.05 1.16 4.62
C ILE A 132 5.75 1.22 3.81
N VAL A 133 5.62 0.43 2.76
CA VAL A 133 4.38 0.33 1.98
C VAL A 133 3.79 -1.05 2.11
N ILE A 134 2.50 -1.13 2.42
CA ILE A 134 1.73 -2.38 2.50
C ILE A 134 0.58 -2.28 1.49
N ILE A 135 0.37 -3.33 0.71
CA ILE A 135 -0.82 -3.46 -0.15
C ILE A 135 -1.65 -4.62 0.39
N GLN A 136 -2.92 -4.37 0.69
CA GLN A 136 -3.80 -5.35 1.32
C GLN A 136 -5.16 -5.35 0.62
N TYR A 137 -5.69 -6.54 0.35
CA TYR A 137 -7.07 -6.70 -0.09
C TYR A 137 -8.02 -6.64 1.12
N ALA A 138 -9.04 -5.79 1.05
CA ALA A 138 -9.98 -5.56 2.13
C ALA A 138 -11.08 -6.64 2.24
N ASP A 139 -11.22 -7.50 1.23
CA ASP A 139 -12.30 -8.50 1.10
C ASP A 139 -11.80 -9.95 0.96
N SER A 140 -10.54 -10.23 1.33
CA SER A 140 -9.94 -11.57 1.23
C SER A 140 -9.87 -12.17 -0.18
N SER A 141 -10.01 -11.36 -1.24
CA SER A 141 -9.99 -11.85 -2.62
C SER A 141 -8.61 -12.37 -3.08
N ASP A 142 -7.53 -11.85 -2.51
CA ASP A 142 -6.16 -12.37 -2.69
C ASP A 142 -5.35 -12.15 -1.39
N GLU A 143 -5.50 -13.09 -0.46
CA GLU A 143 -4.88 -13.02 0.89
C GLU A 143 -3.36 -13.12 0.84
N ASP A 144 -2.78 -13.75 -0.19
CA ASP A 144 -1.34 -13.92 -0.34
C ASP A 144 -0.68 -12.68 -0.98
N PHE A 145 -1.45 -11.79 -1.59
CA PHE A 145 -0.90 -10.64 -2.34
C PHE A 145 -0.07 -9.69 -1.47
N GLU A 146 -0.44 -9.54 -0.20
CA GLU A 146 0.31 -8.73 0.77
C GLU A 146 1.74 -9.26 0.92
N ASP A 147 1.89 -10.57 1.16
CA ASP A 147 3.19 -11.23 1.34
C ASP A 147 3.98 -11.30 0.03
N ILE A 148 3.31 -11.40 -1.13
CA ILE A 148 3.95 -11.39 -2.45
C ILE A 148 4.46 -9.99 -2.82
N SER A 149 3.69 -8.95 -2.55
CA SER A 149 3.99 -7.58 -2.98
C SER A 149 5.01 -6.88 -2.06
N PHE A 150 4.97 -7.16 -0.76
CA PHE A 150 5.85 -6.53 0.22
C PHE A 150 7.35 -6.58 -0.13
N PRO A 151 7.97 -7.75 -0.42
CA PRO A 151 9.40 -7.84 -0.75
C PRO A 151 9.77 -7.19 -2.09
N GLN A 152 8.80 -6.97 -2.97
CA GLN A 152 9.04 -6.30 -4.25
C GLN A 152 9.14 -4.78 -4.08
N ILE A 153 8.53 -4.23 -3.03
CA ILE A 153 8.41 -2.78 -2.83
C ILE A 153 9.35 -2.28 -1.74
N ASN A 154 9.52 -3.03 -0.65
CA ASN A 154 10.22 -2.58 0.55
C ASN A 154 11.67 -3.05 0.60
N PRO A 155 12.54 -2.38 1.39
CA PRO A 155 13.90 -2.85 1.64
C PRO A 155 13.97 -4.31 2.08
N GLU A 156 14.93 -5.05 1.52
CA GLU A 156 15.10 -6.50 1.75
C GLU A 156 15.21 -6.87 3.24
N PHE A 157 15.85 -6.02 4.06
CA PHE A 157 16.01 -6.28 5.49
C PHE A 157 14.69 -6.26 6.27
N LEU A 158 13.63 -5.64 5.74
CA LEU A 158 12.30 -5.61 6.37
C LEU A 158 11.49 -6.88 6.08
N VAL A 159 11.84 -7.65 5.05
CA VAL A 159 11.09 -8.84 4.63
C VAL A 159 10.96 -9.87 5.76
N PRO A 160 12.06 -10.32 6.42
CA PRO A 160 11.93 -11.28 7.53
C PRO A 160 11.20 -10.69 8.75
N LEU A 161 11.22 -9.36 8.94
CA LEU A 161 10.47 -8.71 10.01
C LEU A 161 8.96 -8.71 9.70
N PHE A 162 8.62 -8.51 8.43
CA PHE A 162 7.24 -8.51 7.94
C PHE A 162 6.61 -9.90 7.92
N GLU A 163 7.37 -10.94 7.54
CA GLU A 163 6.92 -12.34 7.64
C GLU A 163 6.55 -12.71 9.09
N ASN A 164 7.23 -12.10 10.07
CA ASN A 164 6.96 -12.30 11.49
C ASN A 164 6.05 -11.24 12.10
N ARG A 165 5.40 -10.36 11.30
CA ARG A 165 4.67 -9.16 11.78
C ARG A 165 3.63 -9.43 12.87
N PHE A 166 3.04 -10.62 12.88
CA PHE A 166 2.02 -11.05 13.85
C PHE A 166 2.56 -11.83 15.07
N GLN A 167 3.85 -12.17 15.08
CA GLN A 167 4.44 -12.98 16.14
C GLN A 167 4.86 -12.08 17.32
N LYS A 168 4.44 -12.39 18.55
CA LYS A 168 4.93 -11.72 19.76
C LYS A 168 6.35 -12.19 20.11
N LYS A 169 7.35 -11.75 19.34
CA LYS A 169 8.76 -12.07 19.52
C LYS A 169 9.61 -10.79 19.42
N ALA A 170 9.95 -10.25 20.59
CA ALA A 170 10.68 -8.99 20.77
C ALA A 170 11.85 -8.83 19.78
N GLY A 171 11.82 -7.77 18.99
CA GLY A 171 12.89 -7.39 18.05
C GLY A 171 13.03 -8.27 16.81
N GLU A 172 12.14 -9.26 16.63
CA GLU A 172 12.17 -10.20 15.50
C GLU A 172 10.96 -10.05 14.57
N ASN A 173 10.05 -9.11 14.87
CA ASN A 173 8.93 -8.75 14.02
C ASN A 173 8.97 -7.25 13.68
N LEU A 174 8.17 -6.88 12.68
CA LEU A 174 8.11 -5.50 12.20
C LEU A 174 7.56 -4.51 13.23
N TYR A 175 6.66 -4.96 14.11
CA TYR A 175 6.01 -4.11 15.10
C TYR A 175 7.02 -3.63 16.16
N ASP A 176 7.76 -4.57 16.75
CA ASP A 176 8.80 -4.28 17.75
C ASP A 176 9.92 -3.46 17.13
N TYR A 177 10.34 -3.77 15.89
CA TYR A 177 11.34 -2.98 15.16
C TYR A 177 10.94 -1.49 15.05
N LEU A 178 9.67 -1.21 14.71
CA LEU A 178 9.16 0.16 14.61
C LEU A 178 9.03 0.84 15.98
N LEU A 179 8.62 0.10 17.01
CA LEU A 179 8.53 0.64 18.36
C LEU A 179 9.91 1.01 18.93
N GLU A 180 10.95 0.22 18.67
CA GLU A 180 12.33 0.52 19.08
C GLU A 180 12.86 1.80 18.42
N LYS A 181 12.56 2.02 17.14
CA LYS A 181 12.87 3.29 16.45
C LYS A 181 12.25 4.50 17.14
N SER A 182 11.05 4.36 17.68
CA SER A 182 10.33 5.45 18.34
C SER A 182 10.89 5.84 19.72
N ALA A 183 11.76 5.01 20.30
CA ALA A 183 12.37 5.20 21.62
C ALA A 183 13.81 5.71 21.56
N SER A 184 14.38 5.82 20.36
CA SER A 184 15.75 6.31 20.08
C SER A 184 15.73 7.79 19.69
#